data_AF-A0A7Y6AAI9-F1
#
_entry.id   AF-A0A7Y6AAI9-F1
#
_cell.length_a   1.000
_cell.length_b   1.000
_cell.length_c   1.000
_cell.angle_alpha   90.00
_cell.angle_beta   90.00
_cell.angle_gamma   90.00
#
_symmetry.space_group_name_H-M   'P 1'
#
loop_
_entity.id
_entity.type
_entity.pdbx_description
1 polymer ?
#
loop_
_entity_poly.entity_id
_entity_poly.type
_entity_poly.pdbx_seq_one_letter_code
_entity_poly.pdbx_strand_id
1 'polypeptide(L)' 'RGTPFVVGANCFDGRQGHTPEAIRDALDLVDPTTPVLMFDARDRASTRDVMLALMDRLIARADAAKV' A
#
# COMPACT_ATOMS: atom_id res chain seq x y z
N ARG A 1 -13.53 -3.03 11.10
CA ARG A 1 -12.17 -2.85 11.70
C ARG A 1 -11.45 -4.20 11.63
N GLY A 2 -10.18 -4.24 11.24
CA GLY A 2 -9.39 -5.49 11.14
C GLY A 2 -9.18 -6.05 9.73
N THR A 3 -9.70 -5.39 8.69
CA THR A 3 -9.44 -5.78 7.29
C THR A 3 -8.02 -5.36 6.90
N PRO A 4 -7.15 -6.27 6.45
CA PRO A 4 -5.84 -5.90 5.93
C PRO A 4 -5.98 -5.08 4.65
N PHE A 5 -5.17 -4.03 4.52
CA PHE A 5 -5.16 -3.18 3.34
C PHE A 5 -3.74 -2.68 3.06
N VAL A 6 -3.56 -2.11 1.87
CA VAL A 6 -2.43 -1.30 1.46
C VAL A 6 -2.96 0.04 0.95
N VAL A 7 -2.13 1.07 0.94
CA VAL A 7 -2.49 2.39 0.38
C VAL A 7 -1.76 2.56 -0.94
N GLY A 8 -2.51 2.70 -2.03
CA GLY A 8 -1.98 3.11 -3.32
C GLY A 8 -2.23 4.60 -3.54
N ALA A 9 -1.17 5.39 -3.59
CA ALA A 9 -1.21 6.79 -3.96
C ALA A 9 -1.04 6.89 -5.48
N ASN A 10 -2.12 7.21 -6.19
CA ASN A 10 -2.09 7.26 -7.64
C ASN A 10 -1.38 8.52 -8.14
N CYS A 11 -0.39 8.33 -9.01
CA CYS A 11 0.55 9.33 -9.51
C CYS A 11 0.41 9.44 -11.03
N PHE A 12 -0.56 10.23 -11.51
CA PHE A 12 -0.67 10.46 -12.95
C PHE A 12 0.56 11.19 -13.49
N ASP A 13 1.13 10.66 -14.56
CA ASP A 13 2.31 11.16 -15.26
C ASP A 13 3.55 11.18 -14.34
N GLY A 14 3.61 10.25 -13.37
CA GLY A 14 4.67 10.17 -12.39
C GLY A 14 4.69 11.33 -11.39
N ARG A 15 3.66 12.18 -11.38
CA ARG A 15 3.57 13.32 -10.46
C ARG A 15 2.74 12.94 -9.23
N GLN A 16 3.36 13.10 -8.07
CA GLN A 16 2.70 13.08 -6.77
C GLN A 16 3.34 14.14 -5.90
N GLY A 17 2.53 15.07 -5.38
CA GLY A 17 3.02 16.20 -4.60
C GLY A 17 3.38 15.83 -3.15
N HIS A 18 3.06 14.62 -2.73
CA HIS A 18 3.22 14.15 -1.36
C HIS A 18 4.14 12.93 -1.31
N THR A 19 5.02 12.89 -0.30
CA THR A 19 5.84 11.69 -0.04
C THR A 19 4.99 10.59 0.59
N PRO A 20 5.43 9.32 0.56
CA PRO A 20 4.74 8.23 1.27
C PRO A 20 4.54 8.53 2.76
N GLU A 21 5.50 9.21 3.39
CA GLU A 21 5.45 9.61 4.80
C GLU A 21 4.37 10.67 5.03
N ALA A 22 4.31 11.71 4.19
CA ALA A 22 3.27 12.73 4.29
C ALA A 22 1.86 12.15 4.10
N ILE A 23 1.71 11.16 3.23
CA ILE A 23 0.44 10.44 3.03
C ILE A 23 0.11 9.58 4.25
N ARG A 24 1.10 8.89 4.82
CA ARG A 24 0.94 8.08 6.04
C ARG A 24 0.43 8.94 7.20
N ASP A 25 1.05 10.09 7.40
CA ASP A 25 0.69 11.04 8.45
C ASP A 25 -0.71 11.60 8.21
N ALA A 26 -1.03 12.00 6.97
CA ALA A 26 -2.35 12.55 6.63
C ALA A 26 -3.51 11.54 6.77
N LEU A 27 -3.23 10.24 6.67
CA LEU A 27 -4.22 9.16 6.80
C LEU A 27 -4.27 8.56 8.22
N ASP A 28 -3.51 9.10 9.18
CA ASP A 28 -3.42 8.60 10.56
C ASP A 28 -3.20 7.07 10.61
N LEU A 29 -2.30 6.55 9.77
CA LEU A 29 -2.06 5.11 9.68
C LEU A 29 -1.39 4.59 10.96
N VAL A 30 -2.20 4.03 11.87
CA VAL A 30 -1.77 3.50 13.18
C VAL A 30 -0.73 2.39 13.07
N ASP A 31 -0.82 1.54 12.04
CA ASP A 31 0.15 0.47 11.80
C ASP A 31 1.28 0.95 10.89
N PRO A 32 2.52 1.10 11.41
CA PRO A 32 3.66 1.58 10.64
C PRO A 32 4.05 0.61 9.50
N THR A 33 3.64 -0.65 9.58
CA THR A 33 3.90 -1.67 8.55
C THR A 33 2.93 -1.62 7.39
N THR A 34 1.86 -0.80 7.46
CA THR A 34 0.92 -0.64 6.33
C THR A 34 1.66 -0.02 5.15
N PRO A 35 1.77 -0.72 4.00
CA PRO A 35 2.46 -0.18 2.83
C PRO A 35 1.75 1.04 2.25
N VAL A 36 2.52 2.05 1.87
CA VAL A 36 2.07 3.21 1.07
C VAL A 36 2.89 3.18 -0.22
N LEU A 37 2.25 2.89 -1.35
CA LEU A 37 2.90 2.73 -2.63
C LEU A 37 2.51 3.85 -3.58
N MET A 38 3.51 4.41 -4.26
CA MET A 38 3.31 5.33 -5.38
C MET A 38 3.11 4.51 -6.65
N PHE A 39 2.01 4.71 -7.36
CA PHE A 39 1.69 3.92 -8.55
C PHE A 39 0.94 4.74 -9.60
N ASP A 40 1.00 4.38 -10.89
CA ASP A 40 0.13 4.95 -11.93
C ASP A 40 -0.87 3.89 -12.35
N ALA A 41 -2.17 4.14 -12.13
CA ALA A 41 -3.24 3.21 -12.48
C ALA A 41 -3.35 2.93 -13.99
N ARG A 42 -2.74 3.77 -14.86
CA ARG A 42 -2.66 3.53 -16.31
C ARG A 42 -1.53 2.57 -16.67
N ASP A 43 -0.58 2.35 -15.76
CA ASP A 43 0.46 1.33 -15.90
C ASP A 43 0.02 0.03 -15.22
N ARG A 44 -0.15 -1.01 -16.05
CA ARG A 44 -0.48 -2.36 -15.60
C ARG A 44 0.57 -2.95 -14.68
N ALA A 45 1.86 -2.70 -14.93
CA ALA A 45 2.93 -3.21 -14.08
C ALA A 45 2.87 -2.56 -12.70
N SER A 46 2.72 -1.24 -12.65
CA SER A 46 2.56 -0.47 -11.42
C SER A 46 1.35 -0.92 -10.60
N THR A 47 0.20 -1.14 -11.25
CA THR A 47 -1.02 -1.66 -10.58
C THR A 47 -0.83 -3.07 -10.04
N ARG A 48 -0.15 -3.95 -10.79
CA ARG A 48 0.18 -5.31 -10.34
C ARG A 48 1.03 -5.25 -9.06
N ASP A 49 2.00 -4.35 -8.99
CA ASP A 49 2.91 -4.28 -7.84
C ASP A 49 2.19 -3.84 -6.55
N VAL A 50 1.18 -2.96 -6.65
CA VAL A 50 0.27 -2.66 -5.52
C VAL A 50 -0.50 -3.89 -5.06
N MET A 51 -0.99 -4.72 -6.01
CA MET A 51 -1.70 -5.95 -5.68
C MET A 51 -0.77 -6.99 -5.03
N LEU A 52 0.46 -7.11 -5.52
CA LEU A 52 1.46 -7.99 -4.90
C LEU A 52 1.76 -7.57 -3.46
N ALA A 53 1.91 -6.28 -3.18
CA ALA A 53 2.10 -5.79 -1.82
C ALA A 53 0.93 -6.15 -0.89
N LEU A 54 -0.31 -6.16 -1.39
CA LEU A 54 -1.46 -6.65 -0.63
C LEU A 54 -1.37 -8.16 -0.39
N MET A 55 -1.05 -8.95 -1.40
CA MET A 55 -0.90 -10.40 -1.27
C MET A 55 0.18 -10.76 -0.25
N ASP A 56 1.35 -10.12 -0.30
CA ASP A 56 2.45 -10.35 0.65
C ASP A 56 2.00 -10.08 2.09
N ARG A 57 1.25 -8.99 2.30
CA ARG A 57 0.68 -8.65 3.61
C ARG A 57 -0.34 -9.68 4.10
N LEU A 58 -1.18 -10.20 3.20
CA LEU A 58 -2.16 -11.24 3.53
C LEU A 58 -1.49 -12.57 3.86
N ILE A 59 -0.46 -12.96 3.11
CA ILE A 59 0.34 -14.18 3.36
C ILE A 59 1.04 -14.07 4.72
N ALA A 60 1.76 -12.98 4.98
CA ALA A 60 2.44 -12.76 6.26
C ALA A 60 1.47 -12.80 7.45
N ARG A 61 0.28 -12.22 7.31
CA ARG A 61 -0.77 -12.29 8.33
C ARG A 61 -1.28 -13.73 8.52
N ALA A 62 -1.50 -14.46 7.43
CA ALA A 62 -1.97 -15.84 7.50
C ALA A 62 -0.95 -16.76 8.17
N ASP A 63 0.34 -16.52 7.95
CA ASP A 63 1.42 -17.28 8.59
C ASP A 63 1.56 -16.94 10.07
N ALA A 64 1.45 -15.67 10.45
CA ALA A 64 1.44 -15.25 11.85
C ALA A 64 0.24 -15.81 12.65
N ALA A 65 -0.88 -16.11 11.98
CA ALA A 65 -2.07 -16.70 12.62
C ALA A 65 -2.00 -18.22 12.81
N LYS A 66 -1.01 -18.91 12.20
CA LYS A 66 -0.79 -20.36 12.37
C LYS A 66 0.10 -20.69 13.57
N VAL A 67 0.79 -19.70 14.13
CA VAL A 67 1.67 -19.79 15.31
C VAL A 67 0.88 -19.45 16.55
#